data_AF-A0A931IAP3-F1
#
_entry.id   AF-A0A931IAP3-F1
#
_cell.length_a   1.000
_cell.length_b   1.000
_cell.length_c   1.000
_cell.angle_alpha   90.00
_cell.angle_beta   90.00
_cell.angle_gamma   90.00
#
_symmetry.space_group_name_H-M   'P 1'
#
loop_
_entity.id
_entity.type
_entity.pdbx_description
1 polymer ?
#
loop_
_entity_poly.entity_id
_entity_poly.type
_entity_poly.pdbx_seq_one_letter_code
_entity_poly.pdbx_strand_id
1 'polypeptide(L)'
;MPGDYGDEAASSEIRSIFRELIAFGMDSSLVCGVGDADIDAMARSQNVSEIPASLREVYRLIGCRADKFNIIGSFSVAGLDDAAKRIALESVEEIPAGDSPLKDPGNLFVAVSYQGEWSIVVDGADLSHPNPPMWGVSESGMIVAYESVTSFFRGCAVEIKNSVDRQQSRTRNF
;
A
#
# COMPACT_ATOMS: atom_id res chain seq x y z
N MET A 1 -0.08 -0.20 -28.65
CA MET A 1 -0.50 -0.70 -27.33
C MET A 1 0.74 -0.90 -26.44
N PRO A 2 1.26 0.15 -25.77
CA PRO A 2 2.43 0.03 -24.89
C PRO A 2 2.09 -0.05 -23.39
N GLY A 3 0.88 0.32 -22.96
CA GLY A 3 0.50 0.36 -21.52
C GLY A 3 0.27 -1.02 -20.88
N ASP A 4 -0.33 -1.94 -21.63
CA ASP A 4 -0.78 -3.26 -21.12
C ASP A 4 0.38 -4.16 -20.64
N TYR A 5 1.57 -4.03 -21.24
CA TYR A 5 2.76 -4.79 -20.84
C TYR A 5 3.37 -4.30 -19.52
N GLY A 6 3.28 -2.99 -19.22
CA GLY A 6 3.79 -2.42 -17.98
C GLY A 6 2.93 -2.78 -16.78
N ASP A 7 1.61 -2.75 -16.98
CA ASP A 7 0.63 -3.11 -15.96
C ASP A 7 0.73 -4.58 -15.55
N GLU A 8 0.75 -5.49 -16.53
CA GLU A 8 0.85 -6.92 -16.24
C GLU A 8 2.19 -7.29 -15.60
N ALA A 9 3.30 -6.65 -16.00
CA ALA A 9 4.59 -6.87 -15.35
C ALA A 9 4.56 -6.44 -13.87
N ALA A 10 4.01 -5.26 -13.58
CA ALA A 10 3.88 -4.73 -12.23
C ALA A 10 2.98 -5.61 -11.35
N SER A 11 1.81 -6.03 -11.85
CA SER A 11 0.92 -6.95 -11.13
C SER A 11 1.57 -8.32 -10.92
N SER A 12 2.27 -8.86 -11.92
CA SER A 12 2.94 -10.15 -11.80
C SER A 12 4.06 -10.17 -10.75
N GLU A 13 4.77 -9.06 -10.55
CA GLU A 13 5.79 -8.98 -9.49
C GLU A 13 5.16 -8.99 -8.09
N ILE A 14 4.07 -8.24 -7.87
CA ILE A 14 3.31 -8.27 -6.61
C ILE A 14 2.81 -9.68 -6.30
N ARG A 15 2.23 -10.37 -7.29
CA ARG A 15 1.81 -11.77 -7.15
C ARG A 15 2.97 -12.68 -6.78
N SER A 16 4.16 -12.45 -7.35
CA SER A 16 5.34 -13.25 -7.04
C SER A 16 5.75 -13.12 -5.58
N ILE A 17 5.83 -11.89 -5.07
CA ILE A 17 6.17 -11.60 -3.66
C ILE A 17 5.16 -12.27 -2.73
N PHE A 18 3.86 -12.18 -3.05
CA PHE A 18 2.82 -12.80 -2.25
C PHE A 18 2.90 -14.34 -2.24
N ARG A 19 3.18 -14.97 -3.39
CA ARG A 19 3.40 -16.43 -3.47
C ARG A 19 4.62 -16.86 -2.65
N GLU A 20 5.69 -16.07 -2.65
CA GLU A 20 6.86 -16.33 -1.80
C GLU A 20 6.51 -16.31 -0.30
N LEU A 21 5.63 -15.41 0.14
CA LEU A 21 5.15 -15.39 1.53
C LEU A 21 4.39 -16.65 1.91
N ILE A 22 3.50 -17.12 1.03
CA ILE A 22 2.77 -18.37 1.24
C ILE A 22 3.75 -19.54 1.30
N ALA A 23 4.69 -19.62 0.36
CA ALA A 23 5.70 -20.67 0.34
C ALA A 23 6.60 -20.64 1.60
N PHE A 24 6.82 -19.47 2.18
CA PHE A 24 7.55 -19.29 3.45
C PHE A 24 6.75 -19.72 4.68
N GLY A 25 5.43 -19.92 4.55
CA GLY A 25 4.56 -20.39 5.64
C GLY A 25 3.58 -19.35 6.16
N MET A 26 3.31 -18.28 5.42
CA MET A 26 2.16 -17.41 5.69
C MET A 26 0.85 -18.16 5.37
N ASP A 27 -0.09 -18.15 6.30
CA ASP A 27 -1.42 -18.75 6.09
C ASP A 27 -2.28 -17.87 5.17
N SER A 28 -2.41 -18.31 3.92
CA SER A 28 -3.22 -17.62 2.90
C SER A 28 -4.72 -17.53 3.24
N SER A 29 -5.24 -18.38 4.14
CA SER A 29 -6.66 -18.33 4.52
C SER A 29 -7.01 -17.11 5.37
N LEU A 30 -5.99 -16.50 5.99
CA LEU A 30 -6.16 -15.32 6.84
C LEU A 30 -6.23 -14.01 6.04
N VAL A 31 -5.88 -14.05 4.75
CA VAL A 31 -5.96 -12.88 3.88
C VAL A 31 -7.06 -13.05 2.82
N CYS A 32 -7.59 -11.92 2.37
CA CYS A 32 -8.64 -11.86 1.38
C CYS A 32 -8.56 -10.53 0.64
N GLY A 33 -8.64 -10.57 -0.68
CA GLY A 33 -8.68 -9.38 -1.52
C GLY A 33 -10.08 -8.87 -1.83
N VAL A 34 -10.14 -7.87 -2.69
CA VAL A 34 -11.38 -7.27 -3.21
C VAL A 34 -11.43 -7.26 -4.73
N GLY A 35 -12.63 -7.09 -5.29
CA GLY A 35 -12.83 -6.99 -6.73
C GLY A 35 -12.53 -5.59 -7.28
N ASP A 36 -12.41 -5.49 -8.61
CA ASP A 36 -12.12 -4.22 -9.28
C ASP A 36 -13.17 -3.14 -9.01
N ALA A 37 -14.45 -3.51 -8.88
CA ALA A 37 -15.52 -2.56 -8.59
C ALA A 37 -15.35 -1.87 -7.22
N ASP A 38 -14.85 -2.59 -6.21
CA ASP A 38 -14.59 -2.05 -4.88
C ASP A 38 -13.37 -1.13 -4.90
N ILE A 39 -12.32 -1.53 -5.64
CA ILE A 39 -11.12 -0.72 -5.86
C ILE A 39 -11.49 0.59 -6.56
N ASP A 40 -12.35 0.54 -7.58
CA ASP A 40 -12.81 1.74 -8.30
C ASP A 40 -13.74 2.62 -7.46
N ALA A 41 -14.53 2.02 -6.54
CA ALA A 41 -15.31 2.77 -5.57
C ALA A 41 -14.41 3.51 -4.58
N MET A 42 -13.37 2.84 -4.07
CA MET A 42 -12.36 3.44 -3.20
C MET A 42 -11.62 4.58 -3.90
N ALA A 43 -11.16 4.39 -5.15
CA ALA A 43 -10.49 5.43 -5.93
C ALA A 43 -11.36 6.70 -6.05
N ARG A 44 -12.64 6.51 -6.42
CA ARG A 44 -13.62 7.61 -6.52
C ARG A 44 -13.89 8.28 -5.18
N SER A 45 -13.92 7.53 -4.09
CA SER A 45 -14.11 8.10 -2.75
C SER A 45 -12.97 9.03 -2.35
N GLN A 46 -11.76 8.80 -2.85
CA GLN A 46 -10.59 9.67 -2.67
C GLN A 46 -10.44 10.72 -3.79
N ASN A 47 -11.44 10.84 -4.68
CA ASN A 47 -11.45 11.74 -5.82
C ASN A 47 -10.26 11.55 -6.78
N VAL A 48 -9.87 10.29 -7.00
CA VAL A 48 -8.79 9.87 -7.90
C VAL A 48 -9.37 9.04 -9.04
N SER A 49 -8.91 9.30 -10.28
CA SER A 49 -9.45 8.65 -11.48
C SER A 49 -8.91 7.25 -11.75
N GLU A 50 -7.68 6.96 -11.30
CA GLU A 50 -7.00 5.70 -11.60
C GLU A 50 -6.12 5.25 -10.42
N ILE A 51 -5.98 3.93 -10.28
CA ILE A 51 -5.08 3.32 -9.29
C ILE A 51 -4.01 2.55 -10.05
N PRO A 52 -2.73 2.73 -9.69
CA PRO A 52 -1.62 1.99 -10.29
C PRO A 52 -1.83 0.47 -10.30
N ALA A 53 -1.44 -0.19 -11.39
CA ALA A 53 -1.62 -1.63 -11.59
C ALA A 53 -1.03 -2.49 -10.45
N SER A 54 0.13 -2.10 -9.90
CA SER A 54 0.72 -2.78 -8.75
C SER A 54 -0.15 -2.67 -7.50
N LEU A 55 -0.70 -1.50 -7.18
CA LEU A 55 -1.60 -1.30 -6.04
C LEU A 55 -2.92 -2.04 -6.22
N ARG A 56 -3.49 -2.01 -7.42
CA ARG A 56 -4.69 -2.81 -7.73
C ARG A 56 -4.45 -4.28 -7.40
N GLU A 57 -3.28 -4.81 -7.78
CA GLU A 57 -2.95 -6.19 -7.47
C GLU A 57 -2.77 -6.45 -5.97
N VAL A 58 -2.17 -5.52 -5.22
CA VAL A 58 -2.13 -5.62 -3.75
C VAL A 58 -3.55 -5.73 -3.18
N TYR A 59 -4.49 -4.88 -3.61
CA TYR A 59 -5.87 -4.93 -3.11
C TYR A 59 -6.62 -6.21 -3.53
N ARG A 60 -6.37 -6.73 -4.73
CA ARG A 60 -6.92 -8.02 -5.17
C ARG A 60 -6.41 -9.21 -4.34
N LEU A 61 -5.28 -9.06 -3.66
CA LEU A 61 -4.71 -10.11 -2.81
C LEU A 61 -5.12 -9.94 -1.34
N ILE A 62 -5.11 -8.72 -0.81
CA ILE A 62 -5.23 -8.45 0.64
C ILE A 62 -6.17 -7.30 1.04
N GLY A 63 -6.88 -6.68 0.09
CA GLY A 63 -7.65 -5.45 0.30
C GLY A 63 -8.97 -5.59 1.09
N CYS A 64 -9.41 -6.80 1.44
CA CYS A 64 -10.58 -7.03 2.31
C CYS A 64 -10.13 -7.39 3.74
N ARG A 65 -9.24 -8.37 3.84
CA ARG A 65 -8.65 -8.82 5.11
C ARG A 65 -7.17 -9.05 4.91
N ALA A 66 -6.35 -8.41 5.74
CA ALA A 66 -4.89 -8.41 5.58
C ALA A 66 -4.13 -9.12 6.71
N ASP A 67 -4.79 -9.47 7.83
CA ASP A 67 -4.23 -10.19 8.99
C ASP A 67 -2.82 -9.71 9.39
N LYS A 68 -1.76 -10.50 9.13
CA LYS A 68 -0.36 -10.14 9.43
C LYS A 68 0.10 -8.83 8.80
N PHE A 69 -0.48 -8.40 7.69
CA PHE A 69 -0.17 -7.11 7.08
C PHE A 69 -0.61 -5.92 7.94
N ASN A 70 -1.54 -6.11 8.89
CA ASN A 70 -1.98 -5.06 9.82
C ASN A 70 -0.86 -4.53 10.73
N ILE A 71 0.28 -5.23 10.84
CA ILE A 71 1.47 -4.72 11.53
C ILE A 71 2.10 -3.52 10.81
N ILE A 72 1.84 -3.39 9.49
CA ILE A 72 2.32 -2.28 8.66
C ILE A 72 1.24 -1.18 8.59
N GLY A 73 -0.03 -1.57 8.50
CA GLY A 73 -1.16 -0.67 8.39
C GLY A 73 -2.38 -1.32 7.75
N SER A 74 -3.45 -0.54 7.67
CA SER A 74 -4.68 -0.97 7.02
C SER A 74 -4.55 -0.85 5.51
N PHE A 75 -4.64 -2.00 4.83
CA PHE A 75 -4.82 -2.12 3.38
C PHE A 75 -6.30 -2.23 2.98
N SER A 76 -7.22 -2.16 3.96
CA SER A 76 -8.65 -2.37 3.72
C SER A 76 -9.23 -1.22 2.91
N VAL A 77 -9.79 -1.53 1.75
CA VAL A 77 -10.40 -0.52 0.86
C VAL A 77 -11.57 0.20 1.52
N ALA A 78 -12.23 -0.43 2.49
CA ALA A 78 -13.34 0.18 3.24
C ALA A 78 -12.88 1.28 4.22
N GLY A 79 -11.59 1.31 4.58
CA GLY A 79 -11.01 2.32 5.46
C GLY A 79 -10.12 3.34 4.75
N LEU A 80 -10.03 3.29 3.42
CA LEU A 80 -9.21 4.17 2.59
C LEU A 80 -10.11 5.09 1.77
N ASP A 81 -10.82 5.98 2.45
CA ASP A 81 -11.83 6.89 1.89
C ASP A 81 -11.40 8.37 1.92
N ASP A 82 -12.34 9.29 1.65
CA ASP A 82 -12.12 10.74 1.74
C ASP A 82 -11.59 11.18 3.12
N ALA A 83 -12.02 10.54 4.20
CA ALA A 83 -11.56 10.90 5.54
C ALA A 83 -10.08 10.51 5.72
N ALA A 84 -9.68 9.33 5.25
CA ALA A 84 -8.27 8.94 5.23
C ALA A 84 -7.42 9.90 4.38
N LYS A 85 -7.93 10.31 3.21
CA LYS A 85 -7.26 11.30 2.36
C LYS A 85 -7.10 12.66 3.05
N ARG A 86 -8.14 13.15 3.72
CA ARG A 86 -8.09 14.42 4.44
C ARG A 86 -7.03 14.42 5.54
N ILE A 87 -6.95 13.34 6.32
CA ILE A 87 -5.91 13.18 7.37
C ILE A 87 -4.50 13.19 6.74
N ALA A 88 -4.31 12.48 5.62
CA ALA A 88 -3.03 12.48 4.92
C ALA A 88 -2.66 13.87 4.38
N LEU A 89 -3.63 14.63 3.87
CA LEU A 89 -3.41 16.01 3.43
C LEU A 89 -3.03 16.94 4.59
N GLU A 90 -3.69 16.82 5.74
CA GLU A 90 -3.31 17.55 6.96
C GLU A 90 -1.85 17.23 7.36
N SER A 91 -1.44 15.97 7.28
CA SER A 91 -0.05 15.55 7.54
C SER A 91 0.95 16.10 6.51
N VAL A 92 0.53 16.27 5.25
CA VAL A 92 1.36 16.89 4.21
C VAL A 92 1.54 18.39 4.45
N GLU A 93 0.55 19.08 5.03
CA GLU A 93 0.65 20.51 5.39
C GLU A 93 1.68 20.76 6.51
N GLU A 94 1.97 19.75 7.34
CA GLU A 94 3.00 19.82 8.39
C GLU A 94 4.43 19.64 7.85
N ILE A 95 4.60 19.26 6.58
CA ILE A 95 5.94 19.15 5.97
C ILE A 95 6.56 20.55 5.86
N PRO A 96 7.80 20.76 6.35
CA PRO A 96 8.45 22.06 6.26
C PRO A 96 8.49 22.61 4.83
N ALA A 97 8.23 23.91 4.69
CA ALA A 97 8.22 24.57 3.40
C ALA A 97 9.59 24.42 2.69
N GLY A 98 9.57 23.88 1.48
CA GLY A 98 10.78 23.61 0.67
C GLY A 98 11.28 22.16 0.77
N ASP A 99 10.79 21.38 1.72
CA ASP A 99 11.22 19.99 1.93
C ASP A 99 10.24 18.97 1.32
N SER A 100 9.05 19.39 0.89
CA SER A 100 8.07 18.48 0.27
C SER A 100 8.55 17.98 -1.09
N PRO A 101 8.72 16.66 -1.28
CA PRO A 101 9.06 16.06 -2.56
C PRO A 101 7.83 15.81 -3.45
N LEU A 102 6.61 16.06 -2.94
CA LEU A 102 5.36 15.85 -3.65
C LEU A 102 5.10 16.98 -4.65
N LYS A 103 4.77 16.62 -5.88
CA LYS A 103 4.51 17.55 -6.99
C LYS A 103 3.03 17.89 -7.11
N ASP A 104 2.14 16.95 -6.80
CA ASP A 104 0.70 17.13 -6.84
C ASP A 104 0.01 16.56 -5.59
N PRO A 105 0.34 17.10 -4.39
CA PRO A 105 -0.19 16.59 -3.14
C PRO A 105 -1.73 16.69 -3.07
N GLY A 106 -2.36 17.65 -3.74
CA GLY A 106 -3.82 17.79 -3.73
C GLY A 106 -4.56 16.60 -4.37
N ASN A 107 -3.91 15.91 -5.30
CA ASN A 107 -4.45 14.73 -5.96
C ASN A 107 -3.81 13.42 -5.50
N LEU A 108 -3.14 13.42 -4.34
CA LEU A 108 -2.57 12.20 -3.78
C LEU A 108 -3.63 11.10 -3.56
N PHE A 109 -3.17 9.85 -3.58
CA PHE A 109 -3.95 8.68 -3.24
C PHE A 109 -3.36 8.03 -1.97
N VAL A 110 -4.19 7.82 -0.95
CA VAL A 110 -3.81 7.11 0.27
C VAL A 110 -3.97 5.62 0.04
N ALA A 111 -2.83 4.92 0.02
CA ALA A 111 -2.76 3.49 -0.27
C ALA A 111 -2.80 2.63 0.99
N VAL A 112 -2.27 3.13 2.11
CA VAL A 112 -2.25 2.48 3.42
C VAL A 112 -2.39 3.55 4.49
N SER A 113 -3.18 3.27 5.54
CA SER A 113 -3.24 4.13 6.73
C SER A 113 -2.89 3.33 7.99
N TYR A 114 -2.05 3.89 8.84
CA TYR A 114 -1.70 3.34 10.14
C TYR A 114 -2.18 4.30 11.23
N GLN A 115 -3.39 4.04 11.74
CA GLN A 115 -4.01 4.75 12.88
C GLN A 115 -4.05 6.29 12.76
N GLY A 116 -3.91 6.85 11.56
CA GLY A 116 -3.76 8.29 11.35
C GLY A 116 -2.37 8.85 11.66
N GLU A 117 -1.49 8.09 12.31
CA GLU A 117 -0.11 8.52 12.62
C GLU A 117 0.78 8.52 11.38
N TRP A 118 0.56 7.53 10.50
CA TRP A 118 1.27 7.40 9.23
C TRP A 118 0.30 7.09 8.09
N SER A 119 0.53 7.74 6.96
CA SER A 119 -0.14 7.44 5.70
C SER A 119 0.90 7.09 4.64
N ILE A 120 0.71 5.97 3.94
CA ILE A 120 1.49 5.67 2.73
C ILE A 120 0.68 6.14 1.53
N VAL A 121 1.24 7.07 0.76
CA VAL A 121 0.55 7.74 -0.34
C VAL A 121 1.30 7.58 -1.65
N VAL A 122 0.56 7.69 -2.75
CA VAL A 122 1.11 7.93 -4.09
C VAL A 122 0.79 9.37 -4.47
N ASP A 123 1.79 10.10 -4.96
CA ASP A 123 1.61 11.47 -5.42
C ASP A 123 0.70 11.50 -6.66
N GLY A 124 -0.16 12.53 -6.77
CA GLY A 124 -1.13 12.63 -7.87
C GLY A 124 -0.47 12.62 -9.26
N ALA A 125 0.74 13.16 -9.33
CA ALA A 125 1.53 13.23 -10.56
C ALA A 125 1.98 11.86 -11.09
N ASP A 126 2.02 10.84 -10.22
CA ASP A 126 2.60 9.52 -10.54
C ASP A 126 1.53 8.42 -10.68
N LEU A 127 0.24 8.73 -10.52
CA LEU A 127 -0.85 7.73 -10.52
C LEU A 127 -0.99 6.96 -11.84
N SER A 128 -0.61 7.56 -12.96
CA SER A 128 -0.61 6.92 -14.29
C SER A 128 0.54 5.93 -14.49
N HIS A 129 1.54 5.94 -13.62
CA HIS A 129 2.66 5.01 -13.70
C HIS A 129 2.21 3.65 -13.11
N PRO A 130 2.46 2.51 -13.78
CA PRO A 130 1.98 1.19 -13.33
C PRO A 130 2.50 0.75 -11.95
N ASN A 131 3.72 1.18 -11.61
CA ASN A 131 4.41 0.88 -10.36
C ASN A 131 5.14 2.14 -9.81
N PRO A 132 4.39 3.15 -9.34
CA PRO A 132 4.94 4.47 -9.01
C PRO A 132 5.71 4.44 -7.69
N PRO A 133 6.55 5.46 -7.42
CA PRO A 133 7.07 5.70 -6.08
C PRO A 133 5.94 5.91 -5.07
N MET A 134 6.25 5.66 -3.79
CA MET A 134 5.34 5.94 -2.68
C MET A 134 6.02 6.78 -1.63
N TRP A 135 5.22 7.44 -0.80
CA TRP A 135 5.68 8.32 0.26
C TRP A 135 4.98 7.94 1.57
N GLY A 136 5.74 7.61 2.61
CA GLY A 136 5.23 7.56 3.96
C GLY A 136 5.25 8.96 4.55
N VAL A 137 4.10 9.47 4.97
CA VAL A 137 3.94 10.79 5.60
C VAL A 137 3.43 10.59 7.01
N SER A 138 4.12 11.13 8.00
CA SER A 138 3.66 11.12 9.40
C SER A 138 2.83 12.35 9.73
N GLU A 139 2.04 12.26 10.81
CA GLU A 139 1.31 13.39 11.38
C GLU A 139 2.19 14.61 11.71
N SER A 140 3.49 14.40 11.92
CA SER A 140 4.45 15.45 12.26
C SER A 140 5.17 16.04 11.04
N GLY A 141 4.72 15.72 9.82
CA GLY A 141 5.34 16.15 8.57
C GLY A 141 6.66 15.44 8.24
N MET A 142 7.00 14.31 8.89
CA MET A 142 8.14 13.51 8.44
C MET A 142 7.77 12.74 7.18
N ILE A 143 8.72 12.65 6.26
CA ILE A 143 8.52 11.95 4.99
C ILE A 143 9.58 10.87 4.75
N VAL A 144 9.12 9.71 4.27
CA VAL A 144 9.96 8.56 3.90
C VAL A 144 9.65 8.17 2.46
N ALA A 145 10.68 8.00 1.64
CA ALA A 145 10.53 7.61 0.25
C ALA A 145 10.58 6.09 0.08
N TYR A 146 9.72 5.56 -0.77
CA TYR A 146 9.80 4.21 -1.31
C TYR A 146 9.92 4.29 -2.82
N GLU A 147 10.93 3.60 -3.37
CA GLU A 147 11.22 3.65 -4.80
C GLU A 147 10.03 3.22 -5.68
N SER A 148 9.22 2.29 -5.19
CA SER A 148 7.99 1.87 -5.85
C SER A 148 7.02 1.16 -4.91
N VAL A 149 5.77 0.99 -5.33
CA VAL A 149 4.79 0.11 -4.68
C VAL A 149 5.36 -1.30 -4.47
N THR A 150 6.08 -1.81 -5.45
CA THR A 150 6.68 -3.15 -5.37
C THR A 150 7.81 -3.21 -4.35
N SER A 151 8.64 -2.18 -4.26
CA SER A 151 9.69 -2.06 -3.23
C SER A 151 9.08 -1.99 -1.82
N PHE A 152 8.03 -1.18 -1.66
CA PHE A 152 7.27 -1.10 -0.41
C PHE A 152 6.67 -2.46 -0.02
N PHE A 153 6.00 -3.14 -0.96
CA PHE A 153 5.39 -4.45 -0.70
C PHE A 153 6.42 -5.54 -0.39
N ARG A 154 7.61 -5.46 -1.00
CA ARG A 154 8.74 -6.33 -0.67
C ARG A 154 9.25 -6.08 0.76
N GLY A 155 9.30 -4.82 1.21
CA GLY A 155 9.57 -4.47 2.60
C GLY A 155 8.53 -5.05 3.56
N CYS A 156 7.24 -4.94 3.22
CA CYS A 156 6.16 -5.58 3.98
C CYS A 156 6.38 -7.10 4.10
N ALA A 157 6.77 -7.74 3.01
CA ALA A 157 7.01 -9.18 2.98
C ALA A 157 8.15 -9.60 3.93
N VAL A 158 9.23 -8.80 4.03
CA VAL A 158 10.31 -9.05 4.99
C VAL A 158 9.77 -9.07 6.41
N GLU A 159 8.93 -8.10 6.79
CA GLU A 159 8.40 -8.05 8.17
C GLU A 159 7.40 -9.14 8.49
N ILE A 160 6.65 -9.58 7.50
CA ILE A 160 5.76 -10.74 7.65
C ILE A 160 6.58 -12.01 7.85
N LYS A 161 7.67 -12.22 7.08
CA LYS A 161 8.58 -13.37 7.27
C LYS A 161 9.16 -13.35 8.69
N ASN A 162 9.65 -12.20 9.16
CA ASN A 162 10.14 -12.03 10.53
C ASN A 162 9.04 -12.33 11.58
N SER A 163 7.79 -11.99 11.32
CA SER A 163 6.65 -12.32 12.18
C SER A 163 6.36 -13.83 12.21
N VAL A 164 6.39 -14.50 11.06
CA VAL A 164 6.21 -15.95 10.93
C VAL A 164 7.32 -16.71 11.66
N ASP A 165 8.59 -16.34 11.48
CA ASP A 165 9.72 -16.98 12.15
C ASP A 165 9.64 -16.88 13.68
N ARG A 166 9.24 -15.72 14.19
CA ARG A 166 9.02 -15.50 15.62
C ARG A 166 7.91 -16.38 16.19
N GLN A 167 6.84 -16.60 15.45
CA GLN A 167 5.76 -17.50 15.87
C GLN A 167 6.21 -18.96 15.86
N GLN A 168 6.87 -19.42 14.80
CA GLN A 168 7.36 -20.80 14.71
C GLN A 168 8.38 -21.13 15.81
N SER A 169 9.26 -20.18 16.13
CA SER A 169 10.25 -20.33 17.20
C SER A 169 9.61 -20.43 18.59
N ARG A 170 8.49 -19.74 18.81
CA ARG A 170 7.72 -19.85 20.06
C ARG A 170 7.05 -21.21 20.21
N THR A 171 6.49 -21.76 19.13
CA THR A 171 5.82 -23.07 19.15
C THR A 171 6.78 -24.24 19.35
N ARG A 172 8.05 -24.12 18.93
CA ARG A 172 9.07 -25.19 19.09
C ARG A 172 9.68 -25.31 20.50
N ASN A 173 9.48 -24.31 21.36
CA ASN A 173 10.05 -24.27 22.71
C ASN A 173 9.07 -24.78 23.80
N PHE A 174 7.95 -25.38 23.40
CA PHE A 174 6.99 -26.08 24.23
C PHE A 174 6.91 -27.55 23.80
#